data_AF-A0A924V4Q9-F1
#
_entry.id   AF-A0A924V4Q9-F1
#
_cell.length_a   1.000
_cell.length_b   1.000
_cell.length_c   1.000
_cell.angle_alpha   90.00
_cell.angle_beta   90.00
_cell.angle_gamma   90.00
#
_symmetry.space_group_name_H-M   'P 1'
#
loop_
_entity.id
_entity.type
_entity.pdbx_description
1 polymer ?
#
loop_
_entity_poly.entity_id
_entity_poly.type
_entity_poly.pdbx_seq_one_letter_code
_entity_poly.pdbx_strand_id
1 'polypeptide(L)'
;MRYNIMEDVYKVRKVKNKKTENSVSTVPFSLAMDNSFFIENAEAEENQPASNLSPPITDDFNIVLVHMSALNKKLQTEATDLKKINAQLKNNLELNLANHQQNQRQQEQLSQRLSVASVKIAAQSAENIKLKKQTDHNSGQMEALTEKQDKTNRAFNSQAQHLTDLQQENQNLSLKNASLNEFQSILQKTLEARNQDHLKAAKEISSLTQQLKNQDHQIQIKLNQVLTLSSELKALKTEVAFTSFHNEETTKKQNYTMTTLSEQNRDLNRKLQTAVFNLSEATTVFESERTQWQSGTATLAQQKQVLEKEKFEVENSRSQTLQNHAVLFRDLSKARQSSQEHNERLQIVINEKSELQNQVTRLQNKMLLSTEGHNRQVDLLKEVVAKEDHKTFDLVREKNLLTEQIEALKLNLSGKQMEAALIETRFENENSNLKQQMEILQRKLIHVESENDETKLRLDDQIQQTRIYSDRVSRYTAEFNQHQQQIQFKSAQLQRISTQVNADKKNILQVATQLLKEMQMSKKLNPLNDILKITSEEIDKLENQLKKTPVISFERPQLERYMDQLLEQRSFIKKSLEKVHQQTDVQVRSIFKIIYNEDLNPLPPVPELEA
;
A
#
# COMPACT_ATOMS: atom_id res chain seq x y z
N MET A 1 68.35 -32.05 22.88
CA MET A 1 68.76 -30.63 22.72
C MET A 1 67.46 -29.82 22.69
N ARG A 2 67.24 -28.77 23.51
CA ARG A 2 67.90 -27.43 23.54
C ARG A 2 67.69 -26.69 22.19
N TYR A 3 67.13 -25.47 22.11
CA TYR A 3 66.81 -24.45 23.13
C TYR A 3 65.58 -23.56 22.78
N ASN A 4 65.01 -22.92 23.82
CA ASN A 4 64.28 -21.63 24.02
C ASN A 4 64.01 -20.67 22.82
N ILE A 5 62.95 -19.84 22.75
CA ILE A 5 62.18 -18.98 23.73
C ILE A 5 62.84 -17.61 24.05
N MET A 6 62.21 -16.52 23.59
CA MET A 6 61.89 -15.20 24.24
C MET A 6 61.37 -14.24 23.12
N GLU A 7 60.37 -13.35 23.26
CA GLU A 7 59.96 -12.34 24.27
C GLU A 7 60.70 -10.98 24.20
N ASP A 8 59.93 -9.90 24.03
CA ASP A 8 60.22 -8.52 24.48
C ASP A 8 58.93 -7.87 25.02
N VAL A 9 59.04 -6.95 25.99
CA VAL A 9 58.14 -6.92 27.14
C VAL A 9 57.77 -5.49 27.63
N TYR A 10 56.51 -5.10 27.37
CA TYR A 10 55.74 -4.05 28.08
C TYR A 10 56.22 -2.57 27.89
N LYS A 11 55.38 -1.53 28.01
CA LYS A 11 54.82 -0.95 29.27
C LYS A 11 53.68 0.05 28.97
N VAL A 12 52.48 -0.06 29.56
CA VAL A 12 52.04 0.32 30.93
C VAL A 12 51.75 1.82 31.13
N ARG A 13 50.49 2.13 31.47
CA ARG A 13 50.08 3.03 32.57
C ARG A 13 48.69 2.68 33.12
N LYS A 14 48.57 2.60 34.44
CA LYS A 14 47.35 2.61 35.29
C LYS A 14 47.57 3.64 36.41
N VAL A 15 46.52 4.04 37.14
CA VAL A 15 46.41 4.94 38.34
C VAL A 15 45.33 6.01 38.06
N LYS A 16 44.32 6.29 38.93
CA LYS A 16 43.95 5.79 40.28
C LYS A 16 42.42 5.87 40.53
N ASN A 17 41.96 5.35 41.69
CA ASN A 17 40.54 5.15 42.05
C ASN A 17 39.90 6.29 42.87
N LYS A 18 38.55 6.35 42.87
CA LYS A 18 37.60 6.50 44.02
C LYS A 18 36.18 6.12 43.51
N LYS A 19 35.41 5.19 44.10
CA LYS A 19 34.46 5.32 45.25
C LYS A 19 33.52 6.54 45.11
N THR A 20 32.20 6.46 45.23
CA THR A 20 31.28 5.58 46.04
C THR A 20 30.25 4.82 45.18
N GLU A 21 29.70 3.63 45.53
CA GLU A 21 28.63 3.34 46.53
C GLU A 21 27.38 4.25 46.32
N ASN A 22 26.18 3.76 45.95
CA ASN A 22 25.35 2.76 46.65
C ASN A 22 24.36 1.92 45.78
N SER A 23 23.59 1.05 46.45
CA SER A 23 22.81 -0.13 45.99
C SER A 23 21.28 0.05 45.81
N VAL A 24 20.64 -0.83 45.00
CA VAL A 24 19.30 -1.52 45.20
C VAL A 24 18.06 -0.60 45.42
N SER A 25 16.90 -0.72 44.72
CA SER A 25 16.01 -1.90 44.61
C SER A 25 14.99 -1.82 43.45
N THR A 26 14.85 -2.94 42.74
CA THR A 26 13.65 -3.80 42.52
C THR A 26 12.21 -3.33 42.85
N VAL A 27 11.31 -3.60 41.87
CA VAL A 27 9.82 -3.81 41.85
C VAL A 27 8.85 -2.65 42.23
N PRO A 28 7.60 -2.65 41.69
CA PRO A 28 6.72 -1.47 41.63
C PRO A 28 5.55 -1.48 42.64
N PHE A 29 4.79 -0.38 42.69
CA PHE A 29 3.49 -0.33 43.35
C PHE A 29 2.39 0.28 42.46
N SER A 30 1.31 -0.46 42.29
CA SER A 30 -0.01 0.05 41.89
C SER A 30 -0.80 0.43 43.13
N LEU A 31 -1.52 1.56 43.12
CA LEU A 31 -2.52 1.89 44.13
C LEU A 31 -3.68 2.65 43.49
N ALA A 32 -4.90 2.24 43.84
CA ALA A 32 -6.13 2.99 43.64
C ALA A 32 -6.51 3.70 44.96
N MET A 33 -7.77 4.13 45.12
CA MET A 33 -8.35 4.80 46.30
C MET A 33 -7.90 6.26 46.53
N ASP A 34 -8.75 7.16 47.07
CA ASP A 34 -10.22 7.20 47.00
C ASP A 34 -10.77 8.62 47.28
N ASN A 35 -12.08 8.78 47.05
CA ASN A 35 -13.03 9.77 47.56
C ASN A 35 -12.63 10.88 48.58
N SER A 36 -13.06 12.10 48.22
CA SER A 36 -13.92 13.03 49.03
C SER A 36 -13.34 14.09 50.00
N PHE A 37 -14.18 15.11 50.25
CA PHE A 37 -14.01 16.33 51.07
C PHE A 37 -12.95 17.33 50.55
N PHE A 38 -13.20 18.64 50.47
CA PHE A 38 -13.98 19.50 51.37
C PHE A 38 -15.22 20.20 50.77
N ILE A 39 -16.10 20.67 51.66
CA ILE A 39 -17.11 21.71 51.42
C ILE A 39 -16.65 22.93 52.22
N GLU A 40 -16.70 24.13 51.63
CA GLU A 40 -16.59 25.38 52.38
C GLU A 40 -17.53 26.43 51.76
N ASN A 41 -18.36 27.06 52.60
CA ASN A 41 -19.35 28.04 52.18
C ASN A 41 -18.78 29.46 52.29
N ALA A 42 -19.09 30.33 51.34
CA ALA A 42 -18.88 31.77 51.46
C ALA A 42 -20.05 32.53 50.81
N GLU A 43 -20.93 33.09 51.63
CA GLU A 43 -21.94 34.07 51.21
C GLU A 43 -21.39 35.49 51.43
N ALA A 44 -21.40 36.33 50.39
CA ALA A 44 -21.18 37.78 50.50
C ALA A 44 -21.83 38.52 49.32
N GLU A 45 -22.51 39.62 49.63
CA GLU A 45 -23.56 40.31 48.87
C GLU A 45 -23.09 41.22 47.70
N GLU A 46 -24.08 41.90 47.10
CA GLU A 46 -24.02 43.20 46.38
C GLU A 46 -23.60 43.29 44.89
N ASN A 47 -24.62 43.31 44.03
CA ASN A 47 -24.99 44.45 43.18
C ASN A 47 -23.91 45.23 42.38
N GLN A 48 -23.84 45.01 41.05
CA GLN A 48 -24.27 46.00 40.04
C GLN A 48 -24.31 45.42 38.60
N PRO A 49 -24.99 46.08 37.63
CA PRO A 49 -25.37 45.45 36.36
C PRO A 49 -24.29 45.53 35.27
N ALA A 50 -23.90 44.37 34.71
CA ALA A 50 -23.10 44.29 33.48
C ALA A 50 -24.00 44.19 32.24
N SER A 51 -23.73 45.03 31.24
CA SER A 51 -24.46 45.08 29.97
C SER A 51 -23.81 44.21 28.89
N ASN A 52 -24.61 43.80 27.89
CA ASN A 52 -24.21 43.31 26.57
C ASN A 52 -23.04 42.30 26.49
N LEU A 53 -23.35 41.01 26.66
CA LEU A 53 -22.54 39.91 26.12
C LEU A 53 -23.31 39.16 25.03
N SER A 54 -23.03 39.51 23.77
CA SER A 54 -23.30 38.62 22.63
C SER A 54 -22.10 37.70 22.43
N PRO A 55 -22.28 36.37 22.23
CA PRO A 55 -21.16 35.46 22.02
C PRO A 55 -20.53 35.67 20.62
N PRO A 56 -19.19 35.67 20.50
CA PRO A 56 -18.49 35.84 19.22
C PRO A 56 -18.49 34.54 18.40
N ILE A 57 -19.63 34.22 17.77
CA ILE A 57 -19.81 33.00 16.95
C ILE A 57 -19.05 33.07 15.60
N THR A 58 -18.44 34.22 15.26
CA THR A 58 -17.82 34.48 13.95
C THR A 58 -16.45 33.84 13.74
N ASP A 59 -15.69 33.56 14.80
CA ASP A 59 -14.25 33.33 14.65
C ASP A 59 -13.91 31.87 14.32
N ASP A 60 -14.58 30.90 14.97
CA ASP A 60 -14.42 29.48 14.66
C ASP A 60 -14.82 29.14 13.22
N PHE A 61 -15.86 29.79 12.68
CA PHE A 61 -16.30 29.57 11.30
C PHE A 61 -15.28 30.11 10.28
N ASN A 62 -14.62 31.23 10.59
CA ASN A 62 -13.50 31.75 9.81
C ASN A 62 -12.27 30.82 9.88
N ILE A 63 -11.96 30.24 11.05
CA ILE A 63 -10.87 29.26 11.20
C ILE A 63 -11.13 28.02 10.31
N VAL A 64 -12.37 27.50 10.28
CA VAL A 64 -12.73 26.37 9.40
C VAL A 64 -12.59 26.74 7.92
N LEU A 65 -13.05 27.92 7.50
CA LEU A 65 -12.89 28.40 6.12
C LEU A 65 -11.41 28.57 5.72
N VAL A 66 -10.58 29.13 6.60
CA VAL A 66 -9.12 29.24 6.39
C VAL A 66 -8.50 27.85 6.25
N HIS A 67 -8.83 26.90 7.13
CA HIS A 67 -8.34 25.53 7.05
C HIS A 67 -8.77 24.80 5.76
N MET A 68 -10.03 24.94 5.33
CA MET A 68 -10.49 24.37 4.05
C MET A 68 -9.76 25.01 2.86
N SER A 69 -9.52 26.32 2.86
CA SER A 69 -8.76 27.01 1.80
C SER A 69 -7.32 26.50 1.72
N ALA A 70 -6.67 26.28 2.86
CA ALA A 70 -5.32 25.73 2.94
C ALA A 70 -5.26 24.27 2.47
N LEU A 71 -6.25 23.45 2.86
CA LEU A 71 -6.35 22.05 2.43
C LEU A 71 -6.56 21.92 0.91
N ASN A 72 -7.46 22.73 0.34
CA ASN A 72 -7.72 22.76 -1.10
C ASN A 72 -6.47 23.24 -1.88
N LYS A 73 -5.79 24.27 -1.39
CA LYS A 73 -4.51 24.72 -1.97
C LYS A 73 -3.43 23.63 -1.92
N LYS A 74 -3.35 22.86 -0.83
CA LYS A 74 -2.43 21.73 -0.68
C LYS A 74 -2.73 20.60 -1.68
N LEU A 75 -4.00 20.23 -1.81
CA LEU A 75 -4.51 19.29 -2.83
C LEU A 75 -4.17 19.73 -4.26
N GLN A 76 -4.28 21.04 -4.57
CA GLN A 76 -3.91 21.57 -5.87
C GLN A 76 -2.40 21.44 -6.16
N THR A 77 -1.52 21.74 -5.19
CA THR A 77 -0.08 21.51 -5.34
C THR A 77 0.24 20.02 -5.56
N GLU A 78 -0.34 19.14 -4.75
CA GLU A 78 -0.14 17.69 -4.84
C GLU A 78 -0.62 17.12 -6.20
N ALA A 79 -1.76 17.59 -6.69
CA ALA A 79 -2.25 17.27 -8.04
C ALA A 79 -1.33 17.80 -9.18
N THR A 80 -0.64 18.93 -8.99
CA THR A 80 0.36 19.39 -9.96
C THR A 80 1.68 18.61 -9.88
N ASP A 81 2.10 18.16 -8.71
CA ASP A 81 3.33 17.37 -8.55
C ASP A 81 3.14 15.94 -9.05
N LEU A 82 1.97 15.33 -8.82
CA LEU A 82 1.58 14.06 -9.45
C LEU A 82 1.60 14.14 -10.99
N LYS A 83 1.18 15.28 -11.58
CA LYS A 83 1.31 15.52 -13.03
C LYS A 83 2.78 15.59 -13.49
N LYS A 84 3.67 16.23 -12.72
CA LYS A 84 5.12 16.26 -13.03
C LYS A 84 5.74 14.86 -12.96
N ILE A 85 5.43 14.09 -11.91
CA ILE A 85 5.93 12.72 -11.72
C ILE A 85 5.47 11.81 -12.87
N ASN A 86 4.20 11.91 -13.29
CA ASN A 86 3.67 11.12 -14.40
C ASN A 86 4.34 11.51 -15.75
N ALA A 87 4.61 12.80 -15.98
CA ALA A 87 5.38 13.25 -17.14
C ALA A 87 6.84 12.74 -17.13
N GLN A 88 7.51 12.74 -15.97
CA GLN A 88 8.85 12.17 -15.82
C GLN A 88 8.87 10.65 -16.07
N LEU A 89 7.88 9.92 -15.56
CA LEU A 89 7.71 8.48 -15.82
C LEU A 89 7.52 8.20 -17.32
N LYS A 90 6.70 9.00 -18.02
CA LYS A 90 6.53 8.90 -19.48
C LYS A 90 7.84 9.11 -20.23
N ASN A 91 8.58 10.17 -19.91
CA ASN A 91 9.87 10.45 -20.56
C ASN A 91 10.90 9.34 -20.30
N ASN A 92 10.93 8.77 -19.09
CA ASN A 92 11.81 7.65 -18.75
C ASN A 92 11.44 6.36 -19.50
N LEU A 93 10.14 6.10 -19.72
CA LEU A 93 9.67 4.98 -20.54
C LEU A 93 10.05 5.16 -22.02
N GLU A 94 9.90 6.36 -22.57
CA GLU A 94 10.29 6.68 -23.96
C GLU A 94 11.81 6.55 -24.16
N LEU A 95 12.62 7.01 -23.19
CA LEU A 95 14.08 6.83 -23.20
C LEU A 95 14.49 5.35 -23.12
N ASN A 96 13.86 4.56 -22.25
CA ASN A 96 14.13 3.13 -22.14
C ASN A 96 13.74 2.37 -23.42
N LEU A 97 12.64 2.76 -24.08
CA LEU A 97 12.22 2.18 -25.35
C LEU A 97 13.22 2.50 -26.48
N ALA A 98 13.72 3.74 -26.54
CA ALA A 98 14.76 4.14 -27.49
C ALA A 98 16.07 3.36 -27.27
N ASN A 99 16.51 3.21 -26.02
CA ASN A 99 17.69 2.41 -25.66
C ASN A 99 17.52 0.93 -26.04
N HIS A 100 16.33 0.34 -25.82
CA HIS A 100 16.05 -1.03 -26.21
C HIS A 100 16.12 -1.23 -27.74
N GLN A 101 15.53 -0.31 -28.52
CA GLN A 101 15.63 -0.33 -29.98
C GLN A 101 17.07 -0.15 -30.48
N GLN A 102 17.89 0.68 -29.81
CA GLN A 102 19.30 0.82 -30.14
C GLN A 102 20.08 -0.48 -29.89
N ASN A 103 19.83 -1.15 -28.77
CA ASN A 103 20.47 -2.42 -28.44
C ASN A 103 20.08 -3.54 -29.42
N GLN A 104 18.80 -3.60 -29.85
CA GLN A 104 18.36 -4.52 -30.91
C GLN A 104 19.16 -4.31 -32.21
N ARG A 105 19.29 -3.07 -32.69
CA ARG A 105 20.07 -2.76 -33.92
C ARG A 105 21.54 -3.13 -33.78
N GLN A 106 22.13 -2.97 -32.58
CA GLN A 106 23.51 -3.43 -32.33
C GLN A 106 23.63 -4.95 -32.38
N GLN A 107 22.65 -5.68 -31.83
CA GLN A 107 22.60 -7.14 -31.86
C GLN A 107 22.40 -7.68 -33.29
N GLU A 108 21.60 -7.02 -34.12
CA GLU A 108 21.47 -7.30 -35.56
C GLU A 108 22.80 -7.08 -36.30
N GLN A 109 23.48 -5.96 -36.07
CA GLN A 109 24.79 -5.68 -36.68
C GLN A 109 25.86 -6.69 -36.26
N LEU A 110 25.88 -7.14 -34.99
CA LEU A 110 26.76 -8.22 -34.54
C LEU A 110 26.43 -9.54 -35.23
N SER A 111 25.15 -9.88 -35.37
CA SER A 111 24.70 -11.10 -36.06
C SER A 111 25.10 -11.10 -37.55
N GLN A 112 24.96 -9.96 -38.24
CA GLN A 112 25.44 -9.79 -39.61
C GLN A 112 26.96 -9.93 -39.72
N ARG A 113 27.73 -9.33 -38.79
CA ARG A 113 29.20 -9.46 -38.76
C ARG A 113 29.66 -10.90 -38.52
N LEU A 114 28.98 -11.64 -37.65
CA LEU A 114 29.25 -13.06 -37.41
C LEU A 114 28.96 -13.89 -38.66
N SER A 115 27.82 -13.68 -39.33
CA SER A 115 27.49 -14.34 -40.59
C SER A 115 28.56 -14.13 -41.68
N VAL A 116 29.03 -12.89 -41.87
CA VAL A 116 30.13 -12.56 -42.81
C VAL A 116 31.45 -13.23 -42.40
N ALA A 117 31.75 -13.34 -41.10
CA ALA A 117 32.93 -14.05 -40.62
C ALA A 117 32.85 -15.57 -40.91
N SER A 118 31.70 -16.20 -40.66
CA SER A 118 31.47 -17.62 -40.98
C SER A 118 31.65 -17.92 -42.47
N VAL A 119 31.16 -17.05 -43.36
CA VAL A 119 31.34 -17.19 -44.82
C VAL A 119 32.82 -17.08 -45.21
N LYS A 120 33.58 -16.15 -44.60
CA LYS A 120 35.04 -16.05 -44.84
C LYS A 120 35.81 -17.28 -44.39
N ILE A 121 35.47 -17.83 -43.22
CA ILE A 121 36.09 -19.06 -42.68
C ILE A 121 35.78 -20.26 -43.60
N ALA A 122 34.54 -20.37 -44.10
CA ALA A 122 34.17 -21.40 -45.07
C ALA A 122 34.93 -21.27 -46.40
N ALA A 123 35.16 -20.04 -46.89
CA ALA A 123 35.95 -19.80 -48.09
C ALA A 123 37.43 -20.20 -47.91
N GLN A 124 38.06 -19.81 -46.79
CA GLN A 124 39.44 -20.21 -46.48
C GLN A 124 39.58 -21.73 -46.27
N SER A 125 38.56 -22.39 -45.73
CA SER A 125 38.49 -23.86 -45.65
C SER A 125 38.52 -24.50 -47.04
N ALA A 126 37.69 -24.02 -47.96
CA ALA A 126 37.65 -24.52 -49.35
C ALA A 126 38.96 -24.26 -50.12
N GLU A 127 39.66 -23.15 -49.84
CA GLU A 127 40.94 -22.80 -50.44
C GLU A 127 42.08 -23.70 -49.93
N ASN A 128 42.12 -23.99 -48.63
CA ASN A 128 43.04 -24.99 -48.06
C ASN A 128 42.79 -26.41 -48.61
N ILE A 129 41.53 -26.77 -48.88
CA ILE A 129 41.18 -28.06 -49.50
C ILE A 129 41.63 -28.12 -50.98
N LYS A 130 41.69 -26.99 -51.70
CA LYS A 130 42.32 -26.91 -53.03
C LYS A 130 43.84 -27.10 -52.95
N LEU A 131 44.52 -26.40 -52.04
CA LEU A 131 45.97 -26.53 -51.84
C LEU A 131 46.37 -27.98 -51.50
N LYS A 132 45.56 -28.68 -50.70
CA LYS A 132 45.76 -30.10 -50.37
C LYS A 132 45.55 -31.08 -51.53
N LYS A 133 45.08 -30.63 -52.71
CA LYS A 133 44.97 -31.45 -53.93
C LYS A 133 46.09 -31.17 -54.95
N GLN A 134 47.09 -30.36 -54.61
CA GLN A 134 48.16 -29.95 -55.53
C GLN A 134 49.56 -30.41 -55.09
N THR A 135 49.65 -31.25 -54.06
CA THR A 135 50.91 -31.70 -53.44
C THR A 135 51.18 -33.21 -53.54
N ASP A 136 50.34 -33.98 -54.22
CA ASP A 136 50.56 -35.42 -54.47
C ASP A 136 51.42 -35.67 -55.74
N HIS A 137 52.67 -35.19 -55.73
CA HIS A 137 53.70 -35.60 -56.70
C HIS A 137 55.13 -35.47 -56.13
N ASN A 138 55.55 -36.46 -55.34
CA ASN A 138 56.85 -37.17 -55.44
C ASN A 138 57.07 -38.07 -54.22
N SER A 139 57.28 -39.37 -54.44
CA SER A 139 57.52 -40.37 -53.39
C SER A 139 58.98 -40.40 -52.96
N GLY A 140 59.27 -40.45 -51.64
CA GLY A 140 60.65 -40.61 -51.16
C GLY A 140 60.88 -40.79 -49.66
N GLN A 141 59.91 -40.49 -48.79
CA GLN A 141 60.04 -40.66 -47.33
C GLN A 141 58.71 -41.17 -46.75
N MET A 142 58.66 -42.44 -46.31
CA MET A 142 57.38 -43.13 -46.03
C MET A 142 57.27 -43.79 -44.64
N GLU A 143 58.19 -43.49 -43.71
CA GLU A 143 58.08 -43.95 -42.30
C GLU A 143 58.10 -42.79 -41.28
N ALA A 144 59.05 -41.86 -41.40
CA ALA A 144 59.09 -40.66 -40.56
C ALA A 144 57.90 -39.72 -40.82
N LEU A 145 57.41 -39.66 -42.06
CA LEU A 145 56.22 -38.88 -42.41
C LEU A 145 54.94 -39.50 -41.82
N THR A 146 54.80 -40.84 -41.81
CA THR A 146 53.65 -41.50 -41.19
C THR A 146 53.52 -41.19 -39.71
N GLU A 147 54.58 -41.25 -38.90
CA GLU A 147 54.44 -40.96 -37.45
C GLU A 147 54.17 -39.45 -37.18
N LYS A 148 54.73 -38.56 -38.00
CA LYS A 148 54.47 -37.11 -37.93
C LYS A 148 53.03 -36.81 -38.36
N GLN A 149 52.56 -37.43 -39.44
CA GLN A 149 51.18 -37.37 -39.94
C GLN A 149 50.18 -37.99 -38.95
N ASP A 150 50.53 -39.06 -38.24
CA ASP A 150 49.68 -39.65 -37.20
C ASP A 150 49.53 -38.73 -35.98
N LYS A 151 50.63 -38.08 -35.55
CA LYS A 151 50.58 -37.04 -34.51
C LYS A 151 49.77 -35.83 -34.96
N THR A 152 49.92 -35.38 -36.21
CA THR A 152 49.09 -34.31 -36.80
C THR A 152 47.62 -34.73 -36.93
N ASN A 153 47.32 -35.96 -37.32
CA ASN A 153 45.95 -36.49 -37.41
C ASN A 153 45.29 -36.60 -36.03
N ARG A 154 46.02 -37.05 -35.00
CA ARG A 154 45.51 -37.08 -33.62
C ARG A 154 45.26 -35.66 -33.07
N ALA A 155 46.16 -34.71 -33.36
CA ALA A 155 45.95 -33.30 -32.99
C ALA A 155 44.77 -32.67 -33.76
N PHE A 156 44.63 -32.96 -35.05
CA PHE A 156 43.53 -32.48 -35.88
C PHE A 156 42.19 -33.09 -35.45
N ASN A 157 42.15 -34.39 -35.14
CA ASN A 157 40.95 -35.05 -34.60
C ASN A 157 40.60 -34.52 -33.19
N SER A 158 41.58 -34.22 -32.35
CA SER A 158 41.37 -33.55 -31.06
C SER A 158 40.78 -32.13 -31.23
N GLN A 159 41.30 -31.34 -32.19
CA GLN A 159 40.74 -30.03 -32.53
C GLN A 159 39.34 -30.12 -33.16
N ALA A 160 39.09 -31.13 -34.00
CA ALA A 160 37.77 -31.39 -34.59
C ALA A 160 36.75 -31.83 -33.53
N GLN A 161 37.16 -32.66 -32.56
CA GLN A 161 36.35 -33.04 -31.41
C GLN A 161 35.99 -31.79 -30.58
N HIS A 162 36.99 -31.00 -30.17
CA HIS A 162 36.79 -29.76 -29.41
C HIS A 162 35.93 -28.72 -30.17
N LEU A 163 36.04 -28.64 -31.50
CA LEU A 163 35.14 -27.82 -32.33
C LEU A 163 33.70 -28.36 -32.35
N THR A 164 33.53 -29.69 -32.37
CA THR A 164 32.22 -30.35 -32.28
C THR A 164 31.58 -30.10 -30.92
N ASP A 165 32.36 -30.25 -29.84
CA ASP A 165 31.94 -30.02 -28.46
C ASP A 165 31.52 -28.55 -28.26
N LEU A 166 32.30 -27.59 -28.78
CA LEU A 166 31.95 -26.16 -28.79
C LEU A 166 30.73 -25.83 -29.67
N GLN A 167 30.51 -26.53 -30.79
CA GLN A 167 29.28 -26.38 -31.57
C GLN A 167 28.07 -26.90 -30.80
N GLN A 168 28.21 -28.03 -30.10
CA GLN A 168 27.16 -28.60 -29.27
C GLN A 168 26.86 -27.72 -28.04
N GLU A 169 27.87 -27.11 -27.42
CA GLU A 169 27.66 -26.10 -26.37
C GLU A 169 26.94 -24.85 -26.90
N ASN A 170 27.33 -24.33 -28.07
CA ASN A 170 26.63 -23.20 -28.68
C ASN A 170 25.18 -23.53 -29.05
N GLN A 171 24.89 -24.76 -29.50
CA GLN A 171 23.51 -25.24 -29.70
C GLN A 171 22.74 -25.29 -28.37
N ASN A 172 23.34 -25.82 -27.31
CA ASN A 172 22.74 -25.85 -25.97
C ASN A 172 22.47 -24.44 -25.40
N LEU A 173 23.37 -23.48 -25.64
CA LEU A 173 23.18 -22.07 -25.27
C LEU A 173 22.08 -21.40 -26.12
N SER A 174 22.02 -21.70 -27.42
CA SER A 174 20.95 -21.24 -28.31
C SER A 174 19.57 -21.74 -27.86
N LEU A 175 19.46 -23.03 -27.51
CA LEU A 175 18.23 -23.63 -26.97
C LEU A 175 17.83 -23.02 -25.61
N LYS A 176 18.79 -22.78 -24.70
CA LYS A 176 18.53 -22.07 -23.44
C LYS A 176 18.02 -20.65 -23.66
N ASN A 177 18.61 -19.91 -24.61
CA ASN A 177 18.15 -18.55 -24.94
C ASN A 177 16.77 -18.55 -25.61
N ALA A 178 16.47 -19.53 -26.46
CA ALA A 178 15.12 -19.71 -27.03
C ALA A 178 14.07 -19.95 -25.93
N SER A 179 14.35 -20.86 -24.99
CA SER A 179 13.48 -21.14 -23.85
C SER A 179 13.31 -19.94 -22.91
N LEU A 180 14.37 -19.15 -22.69
CA LEU A 180 14.30 -17.90 -21.92
C LEU A 180 13.40 -16.85 -22.59
N ASN A 181 13.52 -16.69 -23.91
CA ASN A 181 12.69 -15.77 -24.69
C ASN A 181 11.21 -16.21 -24.71
N GLU A 182 10.95 -17.53 -24.79
CA GLU A 182 9.61 -18.09 -24.68
C GLU A 182 8.99 -17.83 -23.29
N PHE A 183 9.76 -18.06 -22.22
CA PHE A 183 9.35 -17.75 -20.85
C PHE A 183 9.06 -16.25 -20.65
N GLN A 184 9.88 -15.36 -21.21
CA GLN A 184 9.61 -13.92 -21.22
C GLN A 184 8.31 -13.57 -21.98
N SER A 185 8.06 -14.20 -23.13
CA SER A 185 6.81 -14.03 -23.89
C SER A 185 5.58 -14.48 -23.10
N ILE A 186 5.67 -15.59 -22.37
CA ILE A 186 4.60 -16.11 -21.50
C ILE A 186 4.34 -15.14 -20.34
N LEU A 187 5.40 -14.66 -19.66
CA LEU A 187 5.26 -13.66 -18.59
C LEU A 187 4.60 -12.37 -19.09
N GLN A 188 5.03 -11.85 -20.24
CA GLN A 188 4.46 -10.62 -20.80
C GLN A 188 2.97 -10.81 -21.17
N LYS A 189 2.60 -11.90 -21.86
CA LYS A 189 1.19 -12.21 -22.16
C LYS A 189 0.34 -12.35 -20.90
N THR A 190 0.89 -12.92 -19.84
CA THR A 190 0.21 -13.08 -18.54
C THR A 190 -0.03 -11.73 -17.86
N LEU A 191 0.94 -10.81 -17.93
CA LEU A 191 0.81 -9.43 -17.44
C LEU A 191 -0.20 -8.63 -18.28
N GLU A 192 -0.17 -8.76 -19.60
CA GLU A 192 -1.10 -8.10 -20.51
C GLU A 192 -2.55 -8.57 -20.28
N ALA A 193 -2.79 -9.87 -20.10
CA ALA A 193 -4.09 -10.42 -19.74
C ALA A 193 -4.60 -9.87 -18.39
N ARG A 194 -3.80 -9.98 -17.32
CA ARG A 194 -4.15 -9.44 -15.99
C ARG A 194 -4.44 -7.93 -16.03
N ASN A 195 -3.71 -7.17 -16.85
CA ASN A 195 -3.97 -5.73 -17.02
C ASN A 195 -5.30 -5.46 -17.74
N GLN A 196 -5.72 -6.31 -18.69
CA GLN A 196 -7.05 -6.22 -19.31
C GLN A 196 -8.16 -6.57 -18.32
N ASP A 197 -7.97 -7.58 -17.46
CA ASP A 197 -8.93 -7.93 -16.41
C ASP A 197 -9.09 -6.81 -15.38
N HIS A 198 -7.98 -6.21 -14.91
CA HIS A 198 -8.03 -5.03 -14.04
C HIS A 198 -8.71 -3.83 -14.71
N LEU A 199 -8.48 -3.60 -16.02
CA LEU A 199 -9.15 -2.53 -16.76
C LEU A 199 -10.65 -2.79 -16.96
N LYS A 200 -11.06 -4.06 -17.10
CA LYS A 200 -12.47 -4.48 -17.15
C LYS A 200 -13.14 -4.23 -15.80
N ALA A 201 -12.56 -4.71 -14.71
CA ALA A 201 -13.06 -4.50 -13.35
C ALA A 201 -13.16 -3.01 -13.00
N ALA A 202 -12.18 -2.19 -13.38
CA ALA A 202 -12.22 -0.74 -13.16
C ALA A 202 -13.39 -0.04 -13.90
N LYS A 203 -13.72 -0.47 -15.13
CA LYS A 203 -14.89 0.02 -15.87
C LYS A 203 -16.20 -0.42 -15.21
N GLU A 204 -16.26 -1.65 -14.73
CA GLU A 204 -17.43 -2.23 -14.06
C GLU A 204 -17.72 -1.54 -12.72
N ILE A 205 -16.69 -1.31 -11.89
CA ILE A 205 -16.75 -0.49 -10.68
C ILE A 205 -17.19 0.94 -11.01
N SER A 206 -16.68 1.55 -12.07
CA SER A 206 -17.08 2.90 -12.49
C SER A 206 -18.55 2.96 -12.92
N SER A 207 -19.06 1.92 -13.59
CA SER A 207 -20.47 1.80 -13.96
C SER A 207 -21.38 1.66 -12.72
N LEU A 208 -21.03 0.76 -11.79
CA LEU A 208 -21.75 0.56 -10.54
C LEU A 208 -21.75 1.84 -9.67
N THR A 209 -20.62 2.55 -9.62
CA THR A 209 -20.50 3.85 -8.91
C THR A 209 -21.45 4.90 -9.51
N GLN A 210 -21.61 4.93 -10.83
CA GLN A 210 -22.54 5.86 -11.47
C GLN A 210 -24.01 5.44 -11.28
N GLN A 211 -24.31 4.14 -11.25
CA GLN A 211 -25.65 3.64 -10.92
C GLN A 211 -26.04 4.00 -9.48
N LEU A 212 -25.14 3.82 -8.51
CA LEU A 212 -25.35 4.23 -7.11
C LEU A 212 -25.62 5.74 -6.98
N LYS A 213 -24.85 6.60 -7.68
CA LYS A 213 -25.12 8.05 -7.71
C LYS A 213 -26.48 8.39 -8.30
N ASN A 214 -26.90 7.69 -9.35
CA ASN A 214 -28.22 7.90 -9.94
C ASN A 214 -29.35 7.44 -9.00
N GLN A 215 -29.13 6.38 -8.21
CA GLN A 215 -30.08 5.89 -7.19
C GLN A 215 -30.16 6.85 -5.99
N ASP A 216 -29.04 7.33 -5.46
CA ASP A 216 -29.01 8.31 -4.37
C ASP A 216 -29.74 9.61 -4.76
N HIS A 217 -29.54 10.09 -5.99
CA HIS A 217 -30.27 11.25 -6.51
C HIS A 217 -31.80 11.01 -6.58
N GLN A 218 -32.23 9.81 -7.00
CA GLN A 218 -33.65 9.43 -6.98
C GLN A 218 -34.20 9.33 -5.54
N ILE A 219 -33.43 8.79 -4.60
CA ILE A 219 -33.79 8.74 -3.18
C ILE A 219 -33.97 10.15 -2.61
N GLN A 220 -33.09 11.10 -2.92
CA GLN A 220 -33.26 12.49 -2.48
C GLN A 220 -34.47 13.17 -3.13
N ILE A 221 -34.79 12.90 -4.39
CA ILE A 221 -36.02 13.40 -5.03
C ILE A 221 -37.26 12.88 -4.30
N LYS A 222 -37.34 11.57 -4.03
CA LYS A 222 -38.45 10.96 -3.27
C LYS A 222 -38.52 11.48 -1.83
N LEU A 223 -37.38 11.64 -1.15
CA LEU A 223 -37.34 12.17 0.22
C LEU A 223 -37.89 13.59 0.28
N ASN A 224 -37.51 14.46 -0.67
CA ASN A 224 -38.04 15.81 -0.76
C ASN A 224 -39.56 15.82 -1.02
N GLN A 225 -40.07 14.93 -1.90
CA GLN A 225 -41.51 14.75 -2.11
C GLN A 225 -42.24 14.33 -0.82
N VAL A 226 -41.69 13.39 -0.05
CA VAL A 226 -42.25 12.96 1.25
C VAL A 226 -42.24 14.10 2.27
N LEU A 227 -41.19 14.93 2.29
CA LEU A 227 -41.13 16.11 3.17
C LEU A 227 -42.17 17.17 2.79
N THR A 228 -42.41 17.42 1.50
CA THR A 228 -43.49 18.30 1.02
C THR A 228 -44.87 17.75 1.37
N LEU A 229 -45.15 16.47 1.09
CA LEU A 229 -46.43 15.85 1.46
C LEU A 229 -46.66 15.85 2.99
N SER A 230 -45.59 15.74 3.79
CA SER A 230 -45.65 15.83 5.26
C SER A 230 -45.97 17.25 5.75
N SER A 231 -45.48 18.30 5.09
CA SER A 231 -45.83 19.69 5.44
C SER A 231 -47.25 20.05 5.00
N GLU A 232 -47.69 19.58 3.83
CA GLU A 232 -49.09 19.70 3.36
C GLU A 232 -50.06 18.97 4.30
N LEU A 233 -49.74 17.74 4.72
CA LEU A 233 -50.55 16.98 5.67
C LEU A 233 -50.63 17.67 7.05
N LYS A 234 -49.54 18.29 7.51
CA LYS A 234 -49.56 19.13 8.72
C LYS A 234 -50.48 20.34 8.55
N ALA A 235 -50.37 21.07 7.43
CA ALA A 235 -51.19 22.24 7.14
C ALA A 235 -52.69 21.90 7.12
N LEU A 236 -53.07 20.85 6.38
CA LEU A 236 -54.43 20.30 6.35
C LEU A 236 -54.91 19.88 7.75
N LYS A 237 -54.06 19.26 8.55
CA LYS A 237 -54.42 18.87 9.93
C LYS A 237 -54.66 20.07 10.84
N THR A 238 -53.91 21.17 10.68
CA THR A 238 -54.21 22.43 11.38
C THR A 238 -55.48 23.12 10.86
N GLU A 239 -55.76 23.06 9.56
CA GLU A 239 -56.99 23.62 8.97
C GLU A 239 -58.25 22.86 9.41
N VAL A 240 -58.19 21.53 9.46
CA VAL A 240 -59.25 20.66 10.03
C VAL A 240 -59.42 20.91 11.52
N ALA A 241 -58.34 21.09 12.29
CA ALA A 241 -58.44 21.44 13.70
C ALA A 241 -59.08 22.83 13.92
N PHE A 242 -58.71 23.82 13.11
CA PHE A 242 -59.26 25.18 13.17
C PHE A 242 -60.75 25.22 12.82
N THR A 243 -61.15 24.54 11.74
CA THR A 243 -62.57 24.42 11.35
C THR A 243 -63.38 23.57 12.33
N SER A 244 -62.79 22.56 12.97
CA SER A 244 -63.43 21.84 14.08
C SER A 244 -63.66 22.75 15.29
N PHE A 245 -62.69 23.58 15.66
CA PHE A 245 -62.79 24.51 16.79
C PHE A 245 -63.86 25.58 16.57
N HIS A 246 -63.94 26.15 15.37
CA HIS A 246 -64.99 27.11 15.01
C HIS A 246 -66.41 26.49 14.92
N ASN A 247 -66.53 25.17 14.72
CA ASN A 247 -67.83 24.49 14.79
C ASN A 247 -68.36 24.37 16.24
N GLU A 248 -67.51 24.17 17.25
CA GLU A 248 -67.95 24.15 18.66
C GLU A 248 -68.38 25.54 19.16
N GLU A 249 -67.77 26.62 18.66
CA GLU A 249 -68.06 27.98 19.12
C GLU A 249 -69.31 28.61 18.47
N THR A 250 -69.85 28.03 17.39
CA THR A 250 -70.94 28.63 16.58
C THR A 250 -72.31 27.95 16.69
N THR A 251 -72.48 26.92 17.52
CA THR A 251 -73.77 26.22 17.74
C THR A 251 -74.82 27.04 18.51
N LYS A 252 -75.16 28.24 18.02
CA LYS A 252 -76.29 29.05 18.53
C LYS A 252 -77.00 29.96 17.51
N LYS A 253 -76.57 30.06 16.24
CA LYS A 253 -77.32 30.81 15.20
C LYS A 253 -77.26 30.22 13.77
N GLN A 254 -78.44 30.21 13.14
CA GLN A 254 -78.75 30.22 11.70
C GLN A 254 -78.56 28.93 10.86
N ASN A 255 -79.70 28.33 10.49
CA ASN A 255 -79.84 27.20 9.57
C ASN A 255 -79.73 27.60 8.07
N TYR A 256 -78.62 28.22 7.64
CA TYR A 256 -78.41 28.54 6.21
C TYR A 256 -76.98 28.35 5.68
N THR A 257 -76.01 27.98 6.53
CA THR A 257 -74.60 27.69 6.17
C THR A 257 -74.23 26.21 6.23
N MET A 258 -75.13 25.34 6.72
CA MET A 258 -74.86 23.91 6.90
C MET A 258 -74.60 23.14 5.60
N THR A 259 -75.17 23.56 4.46
CA THR A 259 -74.95 22.89 3.17
C THR A 259 -73.53 23.12 2.63
N THR A 260 -73.10 24.38 2.50
CA THR A 260 -71.76 24.73 2.02
C THR A 260 -70.65 24.19 2.95
N LEU A 261 -70.86 24.24 4.27
CA LEU A 261 -69.92 23.65 5.22
C LEU A 261 -69.90 22.12 5.13
N SER A 262 -71.03 21.45 4.88
CA SER A 262 -71.06 19.99 4.64
C SER A 262 -70.31 19.60 3.36
N GLU A 263 -70.39 20.41 2.32
CA GLU A 263 -69.69 20.16 1.05
C GLU A 263 -68.19 20.42 1.15
N GLN A 264 -67.75 21.47 1.85
CA GLN A 264 -66.33 21.67 2.19
C GLN A 264 -65.78 20.51 3.03
N ASN A 265 -66.53 20.01 4.02
CA ASN A 265 -66.10 18.86 4.83
C ASN A 265 -66.01 17.57 4.00
N ARG A 266 -66.91 17.36 3.03
CA ARG A 266 -66.85 16.23 2.08
C ARG A 266 -65.64 16.32 1.13
N ASP A 267 -65.31 17.52 0.65
CA ASP A 267 -64.15 17.73 -0.22
C ASP A 267 -62.83 17.56 0.54
N LEU A 268 -62.74 18.06 1.78
CA LEU A 268 -61.63 17.76 2.70
C LEU A 268 -61.49 16.27 2.97
N ASN A 269 -62.59 15.54 3.21
CA ASN A 269 -62.54 14.09 3.42
C ASN A 269 -62.09 13.33 2.15
N ARG A 270 -62.50 13.78 0.95
CA ARG A 270 -61.97 13.24 -0.31
C ARG A 270 -60.47 13.49 -0.45
N LYS A 271 -60.01 14.72 -0.22
CA LYS A 271 -58.58 15.07 -0.25
C LYS A 271 -57.77 14.24 0.74
N LEU A 272 -58.29 14.03 1.96
CA LEU A 272 -57.68 13.17 2.97
C LEU A 272 -57.62 11.70 2.51
N GLN A 273 -58.70 11.16 1.94
CA GLN A 273 -58.72 9.80 1.39
C GLN A 273 -57.74 9.62 0.22
N THR A 274 -57.64 10.59 -0.70
CA THR A 274 -56.64 10.58 -1.78
C THR A 274 -55.22 10.64 -1.23
N ALA A 275 -54.96 11.50 -0.24
CA ALA A 275 -53.64 11.58 0.40
C ALA A 275 -53.25 10.26 1.10
N VAL A 276 -54.18 9.61 1.79
CA VAL A 276 -53.99 8.29 2.42
C VAL A 276 -53.78 7.19 1.39
N PHE A 277 -54.52 7.21 0.28
CA PHE A 277 -54.34 6.26 -0.82
C PHE A 277 -52.93 6.39 -1.43
N ASN A 278 -52.54 7.61 -1.81
CA ASN A 278 -51.21 7.90 -2.36
C ASN A 278 -50.08 7.52 -1.38
N LEU A 279 -50.28 7.70 -0.07
CA LEU A 279 -49.35 7.23 0.96
C LEU A 279 -49.23 5.69 1.00
N SER A 280 -50.34 4.96 0.84
CA SER A 280 -50.31 3.49 0.77
C SER A 280 -49.61 2.96 -0.50
N GLU A 281 -49.81 3.63 -1.63
CA GLU A 281 -49.15 3.31 -2.90
C GLU A 281 -47.65 3.60 -2.82
N ALA A 282 -47.25 4.77 -2.28
CA ALA A 282 -45.84 5.08 -2.01
C ALA A 282 -45.18 4.09 -1.03
N THR A 283 -45.94 3.61 -0.02
CA THR A 283 -45.44 2.61 0.94
C THR A 283 -45.18 1.26 0.25
N THR A 284 -46.11 0.77 -0.57
CA THR A 284 -45.92 -0.50 -1.31
C THR A 284 -44.80 -0.41 -2.34
N VAL A 285 -44.61 0.74 -3.00
CA VAL A 285 -43.42 0.99 -3.84
C VAL A 285 -42.14 0.89 -3.01
N PHE A 286 -42.08 1.55 -1.85
CA PHE A 286 -40.90 1.53 -0.97
C PHE A 286 -40.59 0.12 -0.43
N GLU A 287 -41.60 -0.67 -0.10
CA GLU A 287 -41.43 -2.08 0.29
C GLU A 287 -40.92 -2.95 -0.87
N SER A 288 -41.37 -2.71 -2.10
CA SER A 288 -40.85 -3.40 -3.28
C SER A 288 -39.37 -3.06 -3.54
N GLU A 289 -38.99 -1.79 -3.47
CA GLU A 289 -37.60 -1.32 -3.62
C GLU A 289 -36.71 -1.84 -2.48
N ARG A 290 -37.24 -1.95 -1.26
CA ARG A 290 -36.55 -2.57 -0.11
C ARG A 290 -36.28 -4.06 -0.35
N THR A 291 -37.25 -4.84 -0.83
CA THR A 291 -37.01 -6.25 -1.18
C THR A 291 -36.03 -6.40 -2.35
N GLN A 292 -36.06 -5.49 -3.31
CA GLN A 292 -35.09 -5.47 -4.41
C GLN A 292 -33.66 -5.18 -3.90
N TRP A 293 -33.51 -4.22 -2.97
CA TRP A 293 -32.25 -3.96 -2.26
C TRP A 293 -31.74 -5.18 -1.49
N GLN A 294 -32.61 -5.89 -0.78
CA GLN A 294 -32.26 -7.12 -0.05
C GLN A 294 -31.80 -8.25 -0.99
N SER A 295 -32.36 -8.34 -2.21
CA SER A 295 -31.85 -9.27 -3.23
C SER A 295 -30.47 -8.84 -3.77
N GLY A 296 -30.23 -7.54 -3.91
CA GLY A 296 -28.95 -6.97 -4.33
C GLY A 296 -27.83 -7.22 -3.32
N THR A 297 -28.08 -7.01 -2.03
CA THR A 297 -27.09 -7.27 -0.97
C THR A 297 -26.79 -8.76 -0.80
N ALA A 298 -27.79 -9.64 -0.96
CA ALA A 298 -27.56 -11.09 -1.03
C ALA A 298 -26.66 -11.49 -2.22
N THR A 299 -26.90 -10.89 -3.40
CA THR A 299 -26.08 -11.13 -4.61
C THR A 299 -24.63 -10.64 -4.43
N LEU A 300 -24.44 -9.46 -3.82
CA LEU A 300 -23.12 -8.93 -3.47
C LEU A 300 -22.37 -9.79 -2.45
N ALA A 301 -23.06 -10.31 -1.43
CA ALA A 301 -22.48 -11.25 -0.47
C ALA A 301 -22.02 -12.55 -1.15
N GLN A 302 -22.79 -13.05 -2.11
CA GLN A 302 -22.44 -14.24 -2.90
C GLN A 302 -21.23 -13.97 -3.82
N GLN A 303 -21.16 -12.81 -4.48
CA GLN A 303 -19.99 -12.40 -5.26
C GLN A 303 -18.72 -12.25 -4.40
N LYS A 304 -18.83 -11.66 -3.20
CA LYS A 304 -17.73 -11.58 -2.24
C LYS A 304 -17.20 -12.98 -1.87
N GLN A 305 -18.09 -13.94 -1.63
CA GLN A 305 -17.71 -15.31 -1.28
C GLN A 305 -16.97 -16.03 -2.44
N VAL A 306 -17.34 -15.74 -3.70
CA VAL A 306 -16.60 -16.23 -4.88
C VAL A 306 -15.21 -15.61 -4.95
N LEU A 307 -15.08 -14.29 -4.79
CA LEU A 307 -13.78 -13.60 -4.81
C LEU A 307 -12.85 -14.03 -3.66
N GLU A 308 -13.38 -14.33 -2.49
CA GLU A 308 -12.60 -14.89 -1.37
C GLU A 308 -12.10 -16.32 -1.67
N LYS A 309 -12.89 -17.14 -2.37
CA LYS A 309 -12.46 -18.47 -2.86
C LYS A 309 -11.40 -18.37 -3.94
N GLU A 310 -11.58 -17.52 -4.95
CA GLU A 310 -10.59 -17.30 -6.01
C GLU A 310 -9.26 -16.77 -5.44
N LYS A 311 -9.32 -15.84 -4.47
CA LYS A 311 -8.13 -15.38 -3.75
C LYS A 311 -7.40 -16.54 -3.06
N PHE A 312 -8.11 -17.44 -2.39
CA PHE A 312 -7.52 -18.60 -1.73
C PHE A 312 -6.86 -19.57 -2.73
N GLU A 313 -7.50 -19.83 -3.87
CA GLU A 313 -6.95 -20.67 -4.94
C GLU A 313 -5.69 -20.06 -5.58
N VAL A 314 -5.64 -18.74 -5.74
CA VAL A 314 -4.44 -18.00 -6.19
C VAL A 314 -3.32 -18.02 -5.14
N GLU A 315 -3.64 -17.82 -3.85
CA GLU A 315 -2.65 -17.85 -2.76
C GLU A 315 -2.04 -19.27 -2.60
N ASN A 316 -2.84 -20.32 -2.77
CA ASN A 316 -2.38 -21.72 -2.79
C ASN A 316 -1.48 -22.00 -4.01
N SER A 317 -1.89 -21.59 -5.21
CA SER A 317 -1.10 -21.73 -6.45
C SER A 317 0.25 -20.99 -6.37
N ARG A 318 0.27 -19.81 -5.75
CA ARG A 318 1.48 -19.04 -5.44
C ARG A 318 2.38 -19.79 -4.46
N SER A 319 1.81 -20.39 -3.42
CA SER A 319 2.54 -21.16 -2.41
C SER A 319 3.22 -22.39 -3.02
N GLN A 320 2.51 -23.13 -3.88
CA GLN A 320 3.08 -24.28 -4.60
C GLN A 320 4.15 -23.86 -5.62
N THR A 321 4.00 -22.69 -6.27
CA THR A 321 5.05 -22.11 -7.14
C THR A 321 6.32 -21.78 -6.34
N LEU A 322 6.19 -21.16 -5.17
CA LEU A 322 7.32 -20.88 -4.27
C LEU A 322 7.99 -22.16 -3.77
N GLN A 323 7.22 -23.21 -3.50
CA GLN A 323 7.75 -24.52 -3.12
C GLN A 323 8.56 -25.16 -4.27
N ASN A 324 8.09 -25.07 -5.52
CA ASN A 324 8.84 -25.51 -6.69
C ASN A 324 10.14 -24.71 -6.89
N HIS A 325 10.11 -23.39 -6.69
CA HIS A 325 11.32 -22.56 -6.70
C HIS A 325 12.32 -22.97 -5.60
N ALA A 326 11.85 -23.31 -4.39
CA ALA A 326 12.71 -23.76 -3.30
C ALA A 326 13.42 -25.10 -3.61
N VAL A 327 12.78 -26.00 -4.38
CA VAL A 327 13.42 -27.22 -4.90
C VAL A 327 14.50 -26.86 -5.92
N LEU A 328 14.19 -26.02 -6.90
CA LEU A 328 15.16 -25.56 -7.91
C LEU A 328 16.38 -24.87 -7.29
N PHE A 329 16.20 -24.02 -6.28
CA PHE A 329 17.32 -23.42 -5.53
C PHE A 329 18.17 -24.45 -4.78
N ARG A 330 17.55 -25.48 -4.17
CA ARG A 330 18.28 -26.57 -3.51
C ARG A 330 19.12 -27.37 -4.50
N ASP A 331 18.59 -27.67 -5.69
CA ASP A 331 19.31 -28.47 -6.68
C ASP A 331 20.37 -27.66 -7.44
N LEU A 332 20.16 -26.36 -7.68
CA LEU A 332 21.21 -25.42 -8.10
C LEU A 332 22.34 -25.32 -7.07
N SER A 333 22.02 -25.37 -5.77
CA SER A 333 23.04 -25.38 -4.71
C SER A 333 23.89 -26.66 -4.74
N LYS A 334 23.27 -27.85 -4.90
CA LYS A 334 23.99 -29.11 -5.12
C LYS A 334 24.87 -29.08 -6.38
N ALA A 335 24.36 -28.51 -7.48
CA ALA A 335 25.12 -28.39 -8.73
C ALA A 335 26.36 -27.49 -8.57
N ARG A 336 26.24 -26.38 -7.83
CA ARG A 336 27.39 -25.53 -7.46
C ARG A 336 28.39 -26.29 -6.58
N GLN A 337 27.94 -27.03 -5.57
CA GLN A 337 28.83 -27.83 -4.73
C GLN A 337 29.59 -28.89 -5.56
N SER A 338 28.89 -29.64 -6.43
CA SER A 338 29.52 -30.64 -7.29
C SER A 338 30.52 -30.00 -8.28
N SER A 339 30.24 -28.80 -8.79
CA SER A 339 31.19 -28.03 -9.61
C SER A 339 32.42 -27.58 -8.81
N GLN A 340 32.27 -27.25 -7.52
CA GLN A 340 33.39 -26.90 -6.64
C GLN A 340 34.25 -28.15 -6.37
N GLU A 341 33.64 -29.28 -6.00
CA GLU A 341 34.33 -30.56 -5.81
C GLU A 341 35.07 -31.02 -7.09
N HIS A 342 34.53 -30.71 -8.28
CA HIS A 342 35.23 -30.96 -9.55
C HIS A 342 36.45 -30.04 -9.75
N ASN A 343 36.33 -28.74 -9.45
CA ASN A 343 37.44 -27.80 -9.52
C ASN A 343 38.56 -28.14 -8.52
N GLU A 344 38.22 -28.59 -7.32
CA GLU A 344 39.18 -29.07 -6.32
C GLU A 344 39.94 -30.30 -6.82
N ARG A 345 39.26 -31.26 -7.48
CA ARG A 345 39.91 -32.41 -8.14
C ARG A 345 40.82 -31.99 -9.30
N LEU A 346 40.38 -31.03 -10.12
CA LEU A 346 41.22 -30.48 -11.20
C LEU A 346 42.50 -29.83 -10.64
N GLN A 347 42.42 -29.12 -9.51
CA GLN A 347 43.59 -28.53 -8.86
C GLN A 347 44.58 -29.58 -8.35
N ILE A 348 44.10 -30.73 -7.84
CA ILE A 348 44.96 -31.86 -7.48
C ILE A 348 45.70 -32.39 -8.72
N VAL A 349 45.00 -32.64 -9.83
CA VAL A 349 45.61 -33.14 -11.09
C VAL A 349 46.61 -32.14 -11.68
N ILE A 350 46.37 -30.83 -11.55
CA ILE A 350 47.32 -29.77 -11.93
C ILE A 350 48.60 -29.86 -11.09
N ASN A 351 48.47 -30.09 -9.78
CA ASN A 351 49.61 -30.22 -8.87
C ASN A 351 50.41 -31.51 -9.16
N GLU A 352 49.74 -32.65 -9.35
CA GLU A 352 50.36 -33.93 -9.74
C GLU A 352 51.12 -33.82 -11.07
N LYS A 353 50.53 -33.14 -12.07
CA LYS A 353 51.20 -32.87 -13.36
C LYS A 353 52.45 -32.02 -13.16
N SER A 354 52.41 -31.01 -12.30
CA SER A 354 53.58 -30.19 -11.97
C SER A 354 54.68 -31.02 -11.30
N GLU A 355 54.34 -31.92 -10.38
CA GLU A 355 55.32 -32.81 -9.74
C GLU A 355 55.93 -33.80 -10.74
N LEU A 356 55.13 -34.45 -11.58
CA LEU A 356 55.62 -35.31 -12.66
C LEU A 356 56.54 -34.56 -13.64
N GLN A 357 56.20 -33.32 -14.00
CA GLN A 357 57.04 -32.49 -14.86
C GLN A 357 58.38 -32.16 -14.18
N ASN A 358 58.39 -31.88 -12.87
CA ASN A 358 59.61 -31.75 -12.09
C ASN A 358 60.44 -33.06 -12.02
N GLN A 359 59.80 -34.23 -11.97
CA GLN A 359 60.49 -35.52 -12.04
C GLN A 359 61.11 -35.75 -13.42
N VAL A 360 60.43 -35.40 -14.51
CA VAL A 360 60.98 -35.46 -15.88
C VAL A 360 62.22 -34.57 -16.01
N THR A 361 62.19 -33.32 -15.53
CA THR A 361 63.37 -32.43 -15.52
C THR A 361 64.54 -33.03 -14.73
N ARG A 362 64.27 -33.65 -13.57
CA ARG A 362 65.30 -34.36 -12.78
C ARG A 362 65.90 -35.56 -13.53
N LEU A 363 65.10 -36.28 -14.31
CA LEU A 363 65.58 -37.40 -15.14
C LEU A 363 66.38 -36.92 -16.36
N GLN A 364 65.93 -35.85 -17.03
CA GLN A 364 66.68 -35.21 -18.12
C GLN A 364 68.07 -34.73 -17.65
N ASN A 365 68.14 -34.06 -16.50
CA ASN A 365 69.41 -33.62 -15.91
C ASN A 365 70.34 -34.80 -15.55
N LYS A 366 69.78 -35.94 -15.09
CA LYS A 366 70.55 -37.18 -14.87
C LYS A 366 71.06 -37.80 -16.17
N MET A 367 70.27 -37.78 -17.25
CA MET A 367 70.75 -38.23 -18.57
C MET A 367 71.88 -37.34 -19.09
N LEU A 368 71.76 -36.02 -18.93
CA LEU A 368 72.78 -35.05 -19.37
C LEU A 368 74.15 -35.35 -18.72
N LEU A 369 74.17 -35.51 -17.40
CA LEU A 369 75.35 -35.90 -16.63
C LEU A 369 75.90 -37.29 -17.03
N SER A 370 75.02 -38.22 -17.44
CA SER A 370 75.43 -39.54 -17.95
C SER A 370 76.10 -39.45 -19.33
N THR A 371 75.60 -38.59 -20.22
CA THR A 371 76.23 -38.32 -21.52
C THR A 371 77.56 -37.58 -21.41
N GLU A 372 77.70 -36.66 -20.43
CA GLU A 372 79.01 -36.04 -20.12
C GLU A 372 80.03 -37.07 -19.62
N GLY A 373 79.59 -38.07 -18.85
CA GLY A 373 80.40 -39.22 -18.46
C GLY A 373 80.88 -40.06 -19.65
N HIS A 374 80.00 -40.35 -20.61
CA HIS A 374 80.36 -41.12 -21.81
C HIS A 374 81.32 -40.37 -22.73
N ASN A 375 81.17 -39.04 -22.89
CA ASN A 375 82.08 -38.25 -23.74
C ASN A 375 83.54 -38.30 -23.22
N ARG A 376 83.75 -38.24 -21.90
CA ARG A 376 85.10 -38.42 -21.30
C ARG A 376 85.70 -39.81 -21.57
N GLN A 377 84.85 -40.82 -21.75
CA GLN A 377 85.28 -42.18 -22.07
C GLN A 377 85.65 -42.36 -23.55
N VAL A 378 85.10 -41.54 -24.45
CA VAL A 378 85.48 -41.47 -25.87
C VAL A 378 86.82 -40.75 -26.07
N ASP A 379 87.10 -39.70 -25.30
CA ASP A 379 88.37 -38.98 -25.44
C ASP A 379 89.57 -39.77 -24.89
N LEU A 380 89.39 -40.54 -23.81
CA LEU A 380 90.41 -41.49 -23.31
C LEU A 380 90.78 -42.59 -24.32
N LEU A 381 89.91 -42.92 -25.27
CA LEU A 381 90.19 -43.90 -26.33
C LEU A 381 90.99 -43.35 -27.52
N LYS A 382 91.23 -42.02 -27.57
CA LYS A 382 92.07 -41.39 -28.62
C LYS A 382 93.55 -41.29 -28.24
N GLU A 383 93.92 -41.59 -27.00
CA GLU A 383 95.28 -41.39 -26.46
C GLU A 383 96.13 -42.68 -26.40
N VAL A 384 95.66 -43.80 -26.98
CA VAL A 384 96.32 -45.11 -26.88
C VAL A 384 96.81 -45.67 -28.24
N VAL A 385 96.27 -45.21 -29.37
CA VAL A 385 96.62 -45.75 -30.71
C VAL A 385 97.87 -45.06 -31.27
N ALA A 386 99.03 -45.38 -30.70
CA ALA A 386 100.33 -44.79 -31.10
C ALA A 386 101.53 -45.75 -30.92
N LYS A 387 101.50 -46.92 -31.58
CA LYS A 387 102.66 -47.73 -32.05
C LYS A 387 102.24 -49.12 -32.55
N GLU A 388 102.23 -49.34 -33.87
CA GLU A 388 103.21 -50.17 -34.60
C GLU A 388 102.81 -50.29 -36.08
N ASP A 389 103.74 -50.72 -36.93
CA ASP A 389 103.67 -50.57 -38.39
C ASP A 389 102.93 -51.70 -39.14
N HIS A 390 102.66 -51.44 -40.43
CA HIS A 390 102.16 -52.36 -41.46
C HIS A 390 100.63 -52.54 -41.65
N LYS A 391 99.87 -51.44 -41.84
CA LYS A 391 98.61 -51.51 -42.63
C LYS A 391 98.14 -50.20 -43.30
N THR A 392 99.07 -49.46 -43.90
CA THR A 392 98.87 -48.10 -44.47
C THR A 392 97.92 -47.96 -45.66
N PHE A 393 97.22 -49.03 -46.08
CA PHE A 393 96.26 -49.00 -47.20
C PHE A 393 94.80 -49.13 -46.75
N ASP A 394 94.51 -50.02 -45.78
CA ASP A 394 93.16 -50.18 -45.23
C ASP A 394 92.73 -48.92 -44.44
N LEU A 395 93.64 -48.37 -43.62
CA LEU A 395 93.38 -47.20 -42.78
C LEU A 395 93.06 -45.93 -43.57
N VAL A 396 93.50 -45.80 -44.82
CA VAL A 396 93.14 -44.65 -45.68
C VAL A 396 91.68 -44.78 -46.14
N ARG A 397 91.23 -45.99 -46.47
CA ARG A 397 89.84 -46.26 -46.83
C ARG A 397 88.91 -46.08 -45.63
N GLU A 398 89.31 -46.59 -44.47
CA GLU A 398 88.58 -46.44 -43.22
C GLU A 398 88.53 -44.98 -42.74
N LYS A 399 89.63 -44.22 -42.84
CA LYS A 399 89.65 -42.78 -42.57
C LYS A 399 88.69 -42.01 -43.46
N ASN A 400 88.63 -42.32 -44.75
CA ASN A 400 87.70 -41.65 -45.67
C ASN A 400 86.24 -41.98 -45.31
N LEU A 401 85.93 -43.26 -45.05
CA LEU A 401 84.60 -43.70 -44.61
C LEU A 401 84.18 -43.05 -43.28
N LEU A 402 85.09 -42.94 -42.31
CA LEU A 402 84.88 -42.22 -41.05
C LEU A 402 84.73 -40.72 -41.26
N THR A 403 85.38 -40.13 -42.26
CA THR A 403 85.21 -38.71 -42.61
C THR A 403 83.81 -38.46 -43.20
N GLU A 404 83.36 -39.31 -44.13
CA GLU A 404 81.99 -39.28 -44.66
C GLU A 404 80.94 -39.49 -43.55
N GLN A 405 81.18 -40.42 -42.62
CA GLN A 405 80.30 -40.63 -41.46
C GLN A 405 80.30 -39.42 -40.52
N ILE A 406 81.45 -38.76 -40.29
CA ILE A 406 81.54 -37.54 -39.48
C ILE A 406 80.81 -36.37 -40.16
N GLU A 407 80.88 -36.24 -41.48
CA GLU A 407 80.12 -35.21 -42.21
C GLU A 407 78.61 -35.51 -42.23
N ALA A 408 78.20 -36.77 -42.44
CA ALA A 408 76.82 -37.19 -42.30
C ALA A 408 76.27 -36.96 -40.87
N LEU A 409 77.10 -37.19 -39.83
CA LEU A 409 76.74 -36.91 -38.43
C LEU A 409 76.66 -35.39 -38.15
N LYS A 410 77.56 -34.57 -38.71
CA LYS A 410 77.47 -33.10 -38.65
C LYS A 410 76.20 -32.59 -39.33
N LEU A 411 75.85 -33.13 -40.50
CA LEU A 411 74.64 -32.76 -41.23
C LEU A 411 73.38 -33.12 -40.43
N ASN A 412 73.33 -34.32 -39.85
CA ASN A 412 72.25 -34.75 -38.94
C ASN A 412 72.20 -33.91 -37.65
N LEU A 413 73.34 -33.51 -37.09
CA LEU A 413 73.40 -32.65 -35.90
C LEU A 413 72.86 -31.24 -36.22
N SER A 414 73.27 -30.66 -37.35
CA SER A 414 72.78 -29.37 -37.85
C SER A 414 71.26 -29.41 -38.11
N GLY A 415 70.77 -30.49 -38.74
CA GLY A 415 69.33 -30.70 -38.93
C GLY A 415 68.56 -30.78 -37.60
N LYS A 416 69.09 -31.51 -36.60
CA LYS A 416 68.49 -31.58 -35.26
C LYS A 416 68.56 -30.26 -34.49
N GLN A 417 69.63 -29.48 -34.65
CA GLN A 417 69.74 -28.12 -34.08
C GLN A 417 68.71 -27.18 -34.71
N MET A 418 68.49 -27.27 -36.02
CA MET A 418 67.46 -26.50 -36.73
C MET A 418 66.03 -26.93 -36.31
N GLU A 419 65.76 -28.23 -36.17
CA GLU A 419 64.45 -28.69 -35.67
C GLU A 419 64.22 -28.28 -34.20
N ALA A 420 65.25 -28.30 -33.35
CA ALA A 420 65.18 -27.79 -31.98
C ALA A 420 64.88 -26.28 -31.93
N ALA A 421 65.57 -25.45 -32.72
CA ALA A 421 65.34 -24.01 -32.78
C ALA A 421 63.92 -23.65 -33.31
N LEU A 422 63.39 -24.44 -34.26
CA LEU A 422 62.02 -24.30 -34.75
C LEU A 422 60.97 -24.72 -33.70
N ILE A 423 61.27 -25.73 -32.88
CA ILE A 423 60.43 -26.12 -31.74
C ILE A 423 60.44 -25.02 -30.66
N GLU A 424 61.61 -24.44 -30.37
CA GLU A 424 61.78 -23.36 -29.39
C GLU A 424 61.01 -22.09 -29.80
N THR A 425 61.22 -21.57 -31.01
CA THR A 425 60.43 -20.43 -31.52
C THR A 425 58.93 -20.73 -31.59
N ARG A 426 58.53 -21.99 -31.84
CA ARG A 426 57.11 -22.36 -31.78
C ARG A 426 56.57 -22.28 -30.34
N PHE A 427 57.30 -22.79 -29.34
CA PHE A 427 56.90 -22.68 -27.94
C PHE A 427 56.84 -21.23 -27.46
N GLU A 428 57.78 -20.37 -27.88
CA GLU A 428 57.73 -18.93 -27.57
C GLU A 428 56.47 -18.27 -28.13
N ASN A 429 56.10 -18.56 -29.38
CA ASN A 429 54.89 -18.03 -30.01
C ASN A 429 53.60 -18.54 -29.36
N GLU A 430 53.52 -19.84 -29.04
CA GLU A 430 52.36 -20.42 -28.35
C GLU A 430 52.23 -19.87 -26.91
N ASN A 431 53.33 -19.71 -26.18
CA ASN A 431 53.36 -19.11 -24.84
C ASN A 431 53.00 -17.61 -24.85
N SER A 432 53.47 -16.85 -25.84
CA SER A 432 53.09 -15.44 -26.06
C SER A 432 51.59 -15.29 -26.30
N ASN A 433 51.01 -16.15 -27.14
CA ASN A 433 49.57 -16.19 -27.41
C ASN A 433 48.76 -16.55 -26.15
N LEU A 434 49.17 -17.57 -25.40
CA LEU A 434 48.54 -17.94 -24.11
C LEU A 434 48.60 -16.79 -23.09
N LYS A 435 49.71 -16.06 -23.03
CA LYS A 435 49.84 -14.88 -22.15
C LYS A 435 48.87 -13.75 -22.54
N GLN A 436 48.72 -13.46 -23.83
CA GLN A 436 47.73 -12.49 -24.32
C GLN A 436 46.29 -12.93 -24.03
N GLN A 437 45.98 -14.22 -24.19
CA GLN A 437 44.66 -14.76 -23.86
C GLN A 437 44.34 -14.66 -22.36
N MET A 438 45.31 -14.98 -21.48
CA MET A 438 45.14 -14.77 -20.03
C MET A 438 44.91 -13.29 -19.69
N GLU A 439 45.64 -12.36 -20.30
CA GLU A 439 45.47 -10.93 -20.04
C GLU A 439 44.08 -10.43 -20.49
N ILE A 440 43.57 -10.90 -21.63
CA ILE A 440 42.21 -10.61 -22.11
C ILE A 440 41.16 -11.19 -21.14
N LEU A 441 41.37 -12.40 -20.62
CA LEU A 441 40.47 -13.02 -19.65
C LEU A 441 40.49 -12.31 -18.29
N GLN A 442 41.65 -11.88 -17.80
CA GLN A 442 41.78 -11.06 -16.58
C GLN A 442 41.06 -9.71 -16.73
N ARG A 443 41.26 -9.01 -17.85
CA ARG A 443 40.55 -7.75 -18.15
C ARG A 443 39.03 -7.94 -18.20
N LYS A 444 38.54 -9.07 -18.73
CA LYS A 444 37.11 -9.43 -18.73
C LYS A 444 36.58 -9.76 -17.34
N LEU A 445 37.34 -10.48 -16.52
CA LEU A 445 36.95 -10.82 -15.15
C LEU A 445 36.77 -9.54 -14.31
N ILE A 446 37.76 -8.64 -14.32
CA ILE A 446 37.70 -7.35 -13.61
C ILE A 446 36.49 -6.51 -14.05
N HIS A 447 36.16 -6.53 -15.34
CA HIS A 447 34.98 -5.82 -15.85
C HIS A 447 33.67 -6.42 -15.32
N VAL A 448 33.51 -7.74 -15.35
CA VAL A 448 32.31 -8.43 -14.83
C VAL A 448 32.19 -8.27 -13.31
N GLU A 449 33.32 -8.29 -12.59
CA GLU A 449 33.35 -7.98 -11.14
C GLU A 449 32.86 -6.55 -10.86
N SER A 450 33.30 -5.56 -11.64
CA SER A 450 32.84 -4.17 -11.49
C SER A 450 31.35 -3.98 -11.82
N GLU A 451 30.81 -4.66 -12.83
CA GLU A 451 29.37 -4.63 -13.15
C GLU A 451 28.54 -5.33 -12.07
N ASN A 452 29.06 -6.40 -11.47
CA ASN A 452 28.43 -7.11 -10.36
C ASN A 452 28.40 -6.26 -9.08
N ASP A 453 29.46 -5.49 -8.78
CA ASP A 453 29.46 -4.55 -7.66
C ASP A 453 28.55 -3.32 -7.91
N GLU A 454 28.48 -2.77 -9.12
CA GLU A 454 27.54 -1.69 -9.46
C GLU A 454 26.08 -2.15 -9.33
N THR A 455 25.74 -3.31 -9.89
CA THR A 455 24.37 -3.86 -9.82
C THR A 455 23.97 -4.23 -8.38
N LYS A 456 24.92 -4.68 -7.55
CA LYS A 456 24.71 -4.90 -6.11
C LYS A 456 24.47 -3.59 -5.35
N LEU A 457 25.28 -2.56 -5.58
CA LEU A 457 25.09 -1.24 -4.97
C LEU A 457 23.70 -0.67 -5.29
N ARG A 458 23.30 -0.76 -6.57
CA ARG A 458 21.98 -0.35 -7.06
C ARG A 458 20.82 -1.14 -6.45
N LEU A 459 21.03 -2.42 -6.13
CA LEU A 459 20.05 -3.26 -5.43
C LEU A 459 19.92 -2.85 -3.96
N ASP A 460 21.03 -2.58 -3.27
CA ASP A 460 21.01 -2.10 -1.88
C ASP A 460 20.33 -0.73 -1.76
N ASP A 461 20.54 0.19 -2.71
CA ASP A 461 19.79 1.46 -2.81
C ASP A 461 18.28 1.23 -2.98
N GLN A 462 17.87 0.31 -3.85
CA GLN A 462 16.44 -0.03 -4.04
C GLN A 462 15.84 -0.64 -2.77
N ILE A 463 16.59 -1.46 -2.03
CA ILE A 463 16.17 -2.01 -0.74
C ILE A 463 16.02 -0.88 0.30
N GLN A 464 16.94 0.08 0.36
CA GLN A 464 16.83 1.24 1.26
C GLN A 464 15.61 2.11 0.92
N GLN A 465 15.38 2.44 -0.35
CA GLN A 465 14.18 3.18 -0.77
C GLN A 465 12.89 2.42 -0.38
N THR A 466 12.84 1.11 -0.63
CA THR A 466 11.68 0.27 -0.28
C THR A 466 11.41 0.28 1.23
N ARG A 467 12.45 0.24 2.07
CA ARG A 467 12.31 0.41 3.53
C ARG A 467 11.77 1.79 3.91
N ILE A 468 12.29 2.86 3.32
CA ILE A 468 11.81 4.23 3.56
C ILE A 468 10.32 4.39 3.18
N TYR A 469 9.87 3.78 2.09
CA TYR A 469 8.45 3.76 1.72
C TYR A 469 7.62 2.92 2.71
N SER A 470 8.09 1.74 3.12
CA SER A 470 7.43 0.90 4.13
C SER A 470 7.25 1.61 5.47
N ASP A 471 8.28 2.31 5.94
CA ASP A 471 8.24 3.10 7.18
C ASP A 471 7.25 4.27 7.07
N ARG A 472 7.20 4.96 5.92
CA ARG A 472 6.22 6.03 5.69
C ARG A 472 4.79 5.51 5.67
N VAL A 473 4.52 4.41 4.95
CA VAL A 473 3.21 3.77 4.92
C VAL A 473 2.79 3.31 6.32
N SER A 474 3.72 2.77 7.11
CA SER A 474 3.47 2.34 8.50
C SER A 474 3.10 3.53 9.40
N ARG A 475 3.80 4.67 9.27
CA ARG A 475 3.47 5.91 10.00
C ARG A 475 2.11 6.48 9.59
N TYR A 476 1.84 6.62 8.29
CA TYR A 476 0.54 7.11 7.81
C TYR A 476 -0.62 6.18 8.21
N THR A 477 -0.40 4.87 8.29
CA THR A 477 -1.39 3.92 8.79
C THR A 477 -1.65 4.12 10.29
N ALA A 478 -0.61 4.36 11.09
CA ALA A 478 -0.75 4.66 12.52
C ALA A 478 -1.46 6.02 12.76
N GLU A 479 -1.08 7.07 12.02
CA GLU A 479 -1.70 8.40 12.06
C GLU A 479 -3.18 8.33 11.64
N PHE A 480 -3.50 7.61 10.56
CA PHE A 480 -4.89 7.38 10.11
C PHE A 480 -5.72 6.65 11.16
N ASN A 481 -5.18 5.56 11.75
CA ASN A 481 -5.86 4.81 12.80
C ASN A 481 -6.08 5.67 14.07
N GLN A 482 -5.12 6.52 14.43
CA GLN A 482 -5.26 7.46 15.54
C GLN A 482 -6.35 8.51 15.26
N HIS A 483 -6.41 9.05 14.03
CA HIS A 483 -7.47 9.97 13.63
C HIS A 483 -8.85 9.29 13.59
N GLN A 484 -8.96 8.05 13.11
CA GLN A 484 -10.21 7.27 13.16
C GLN A 484 -10.69 7.09 14.61
N GLN A 485 -9.80 6.70 15.54
CA GLN A 485 -10.14 6.59 16.96
C GLN A 485 -10.60 7.93 17.57
N GLN A 486 -9.95 9.04 17.21
CA GLN A 486 -10.38 10.39 17.64
C GLN A 486 -11.75 10.78 17.08
N ILE A 487 -12.05 10.43 15.82
CA ILE A 487 -13.34 10.69 15.18
C ILE A 487 -14.44 9.86 15.85
N GLN A 488 -14.21 8.55 16.06
CA GLN A 488 -15.12 7.66 16.77
C GLN A 488 -15.41 8.17 18.20
N PHE A 489 -14.37 8.55 18.96
CA PHE A 489 -14.53 9.14 20.29
C PHE A 489 -15.38 10.42 20.27
N LYS A 490 -15.11 11.35 19.34
CA LYS A 490 -15.90 12.58 19.19
C LYS A 490 -17.35 12.31 18.77
N SER A 491 -17.60 11.36 17.87
CA SER A 491 -18.98 10.99 17.47
C SER A 491 -19.78 10.42 18.66
N ALA A 492 -19.16 9.57 19.48
CA ALA A 492 -19.77 9.03 20.69
C ALA A 492 -20.02 10.13 21.76
N GLN A 493 -19.14 11.13 21.88
CA GLN A 493 -19.39 12.29 22.73
C GLN A 493 -20.57 13.13 22.22
N LEU A 494 -20.62 13.43 20.92
CA LEU A 494 -21.73 14.17 20.30
C LEU A 494 -23.07 13.43 20.42
N GLN A 495 -23.08 12.10 20.26
CA GLN A 495 -24.28 11.28 20.43
C GLN A 495 -24.80 11.33 21.88
N ARG A 496 -23.91 11.29 22.89
CA ARG A 496 -24.26 11.46 24.31
C ARG A 496 -24.83 12.85 24.58
N ILE A 497 -24.19 13.91 24.07
CA ILE A 497 -24.65 15.30 24.24
C ILE A 497 -26.01 15.49 23.57
N SER A 498 -26.20 15.01 22.34
CA SER A 498 -27.50 15.06 21.65
C SER A 498 -28.60 14.31 22.40
N THR A 499 -28.27 13.15 23.00
CA THR A 499 -29.23 12.37 23.80
C THR A 499 -29.63 13.12 25.06
N GLN A 500 -28.66 13.70 25.78
CA GLN A 500 -28.92 14.51 26.98
C GLN A 500 -29.77 15.75 26.66
N VAL A 501 -29.37 16.52 25.65
CA VAL A 501 -30.12 17.71 25.20
C VAL A 501 -31.54 17.34 24.77
N ASN A 502 -31.75 16.20 24.10
CA ASN A 502 -33.10 15.74 23.73
C ASN A 502 -33.93 15.29 24.95
N ALA A 503 -33.31 14.73 25.99
CA ALA A 503 -33.99 14.46 27.27
C ALA A 503 -34.38 15.77 27.98
N ASP A 504 -33.48 16.75 28.04
CA ASP A 504 -33.74 18.03 28.71
C ASP A 504 -34.79 18.88 27.97
N LYS A 505 -34.76 18.94 26.63
CA LYS A 505 -35.83 19.53 25.82
C LYS A 505 -37.19 18.88 26.12
N LYS A 506 -37.24 17.54 26.19
CA LYS A 506 -38.46 16.79 26.54
C LYS A 506 -38.95 17.12 27.96
N ASN A 507 -38.04 17.23 28.93
CA ASN A 507 -38.36 17.61 30.31
C ASN A 507 -38.94 19.03 30.37
N ILE A 508 -38.33 19.99 29.67
CA ILE A 508 -38.82 21.38 29.57
C ILE A 508 -40.22 21.42 28.96
N LEU A 509 -40.46 20.71 27.85
CA LEU A 509 -41.78 20.64 27.22
C LEU A 509 -42.83 20.00 28.14
N GLN A 510 -42.47 18.97 28.90
CA GLN A 510 -43.36 18.33 29.88
C GLN A 510 -43.73 19.27 31.02
N VAL A 511 -42.75 19.96 31.61
CA VAL A 511 -42.97 20.95 32.69
C VAL A 511 -43.79 22.14 32.19
N ALA A 512 -43.48 22.70 31.02
CA ALA A 512 -44.24 23.79 30.43
C ALA A 512 -45.71 23.38 30.13
N THR A 513 -45.93 22.17 29.62
CA THR A 513 -47.27 21.62 29.38
C THR A 513 -48.06 21.39 30.68
N GLN A 514 -47.38 20.98 31.76
CA GLN A 514 -48.01 20.82 33.07
C GLN A 514 -48.38 22.18 33.68
N LEU A 515 -47.45 23.14 33.67
CA LEU A 515 -47.68 24.50 34.15
C LEU A 515 -48.83 25.18 33.40
N LEU A 516 -48.94 24.98 32.08
CA LEU A 516 -50.07 25.49 31.29
C LEU A 516 -51.42 24.98 31.79
N LYS A 517 -51.53 23.68 32.11
CA LYS A 517 -52.76 23.08 32.67
C LYS A 517 -53.08 23.65 34.05
N GLU A 518 -52.08 23.78 34.91
CA GLU A 518 -52.24 24.33 36.25
C GLU A 518 -52.70 25.79 36.23
N MET A 519 -52.19 26.61 35.30
CA MET A 519 -52.65 27.98 35.09
C MET A 519 -54.08 28.05 34.54
N GLN A 520 -54.45 27.18 33.60
CA GLN A 520 -55.83 27.08 33.10
C GLN A 520 -56.81 26.65 34.20
N MET A 521 -56.41 25.71 35.06
CA MET A 521 -57.19 25.29 36.22
C MET A 521 -57.27 26.39 37.30
N SER A 522 -56.19 27.12 37.55
CA SER A 522 -56.16 28.28 38.46
C SER A 522 -57.13 29.38 38.03
N LYS A 523 -57.19 29.70 36.73
CA LYS A 523 -58.18 30.65 36.17
C LYS A 523 -59.62 30.22 36.43
N LYS A 524 -59.90 28.92 36.39
CA LYS A 524 -61.23 28.33 36.65
C LYS A 524 -61.57 28.23 38.13
N LEU A 525 -60.60 27.91 38.98
CA LEU A 525 -60.74 27.67 40.43
C LEU A 525 -60.32 28.87 41.29
N ASN A 526 -60.30 30.07 40.72
CA ASN A 526 -59.95 31.29 41.44
C ASN A 526 -61.03 31.60 42.51
N PRO A 527 -60.70 31.64 43.81
CA PRO A 527 -61.68 31.86 44.88
C PRO A 527 -62.37 33.23 44.81
N LEU A 528 -61.82 34.20 44.07
CA LEU A 528 -62.51 35.46 43.78
C LEU A 528 -63.79 35.26 42.96
N ASN A 529 -63.91 34.17 42.18
CA ASN A 529 -65.17 33.84 41.48
C ASN A 529 -66.26 33.42 42.47
N ASP A 530 -65.92 32.60 43.47
CA ASP A 530 -66.88 32.14 44.49
C ASP A 530 -67.31 33.30 45.40
N ILE A 531 -66.38 34.16 45.81
CA ILE A 531 -66.71 35.37 46.57
C ILE A 531 -67.57 36.31 45.71
N LEU A 532 -67.22 36.55 44.44
CA LEU A 532 -68.03 37.39 43.52
C LEU A 532 -69.46 36.86 43.34
N LYS A 533 -69.62 35.53 43.31
CA LYS A 533 -70.92 34.87 43.28
C LYS A 533 -71.69 35.11 44.58
N ILE A 534 -71.09 34.84 45.74
CA ILE A 534 -71.72 35.05 47.07
C ILE A 534 -72.13 36.51 47.26
N THR A 535 -71.26 37.48 46.92
CA THR A 535 -71.59 38.90 46.98
C THR A 535 -72.74 39.27 46.05
N SER A 536 -72.82 38.65 44.86
CA SER A 536 -73.94 38.89 43.93
C SER A 536 -75.26 38.28 44.45
N GLU A 537 -75.23 37.07 45.01
CA GLU A 537 -76.40 36.44 45.64
C GLU A 537 -76.90 37.22 46.87
N GLU A 538 -76.00 37.85 47.64
CA GLU A 538 -76.39 38.69 48.79
C GLU A 538 -76.96 40.05 48.35
N ILE A 539 -76.41 40.65 47.29
CA ILE A 539 -77.01 41.81 46.60
C ILE A 539 -78.43 41.49 46.14
N ASP A 540 -78.65 40.34 45.49
CA ASP A 540 -79.98 39.91 45.04
C ASP A 540 -80.95 39.74 46.23
N LYS A 541 -80.48 39.26 47.39
CA LYS A 541 -81.28 39.17 48.62
C LYS A 541 -81.65 40.56 49.16
N LEU A 542 -80.69 41.47 49.29
CA LEU A 542 -80.93 42.85 49.76
C LEU A 542 -81.86 43.60 48.82
N GLU A 543 -81.70 43.46 47.50
CA GLU A 543 -82.58 44.09 46.51
C GLU A 543 -84.03 43.60 46.68
N ASN A 544 -84.22 42.31 46.98
CA ASN A 544 -85.53 41.72 47.26
C ASN A 544 -86.08 42.04 48.66
N GLN A 545 -85.25 42.49 49.61
CA GLN A 545 -85.69 43.07 50.88
C GLN A 545 -86.09 44.55 50.69
N LEU A 546 -85.26 45.36 50.02
CA LEU A 546 -85.51 46.78 49.72
C LEU A 546 -86.78 47.02 48.88
N LYS A 547 -87.18 46.05 48.05
CA LYS A 547 -88.48 46.05 47.33
C LYS A 547 -89.69 45.80 48.25
N LYS A 548 -89.49 45.23 49.45
CA LYS A 548 -90.54 44.94 50.45
C LYS A 548 -90.57 45.98 51.57
N THR A 549 -89.42 46.55 51.93
CA THR A 549 -89.28 47.53 53.02
C THR A 549 -89.84 48.90 52.60
N PRO A 550 -90.88 49.43 53.28
CA PRO A 550 -91.47 50.74 52.95
C PRO A 550 -90.45 51.87 52.99
N VAL A 551 -90.64 52.89 52.14
CA VAL A 551 -89.74 54.07 52.05
C VAL A 551 -89.61 54.82 53.39
N ILE A 552 -90.64 54.75 54.23
CA ILE A 552 -90.73 55.42 55.53
C ILE A 552 -90.09 54.57 56.66
N SER A 553 -89.63 53.34 56.40
CA SER A 553 -89.02 52.49 57.44
C SER A 553 -87.63 52.98 57.86
N PHE A 554 -87.40 53.03 59.17
CA PHE A 554 -86.10 53.35 59.78
C PHE A 554 -84.98 52.37 59.40
N GLU A 555 -85.32 51.14 59.02
CA GLU A 555 -84.37 50.10 58.58
C GLU A 555 -83.86 50.36 57.16
N ARG A 556 -84.64 51.05 56.32
CA ARG A 556 -84.35 51.18 54.89
C ARG A 556 -83.01 51.89 54.60
N PRO A 557 -82.65 53.01 55.24
CA PRO A 557 -81.33 53.63 55.04
C PRO A 557 -80.15 52.77 55.50
N GLN A 558 -80.38 51.76 56.35
CA GLN A 558 -79.34 50.81 56.76
C GLN A 558 -79.14 49.74 55.69
N LEU A 559 -80.23 49.20 55.15
CA LEU A 559 -80.22 48.27 54.02
C LEU A 559 -79.63 48.91 52.75
N GLU A 560 -79.95 50.18 52.47
CA GLU A 560 -79.40 50.92 51.31
C GLU A 560 -77.88 51.12 51.47
N ARG A 561 -77.39 51.52 52.65
CA ARG A 561 -75.94 51.62 52.93
C ARG A 561 -75.20 50.28 52.83
N TYR A 562 -75.80 49.18 53.28
CA TYR A 562 -75.18 47.85 53.18
C TYR A 562 -75.17 47.36 51.73
N MET A 563 -76.21 47.67 50.94
CA MET A 563 -76.25 47.43 49.50
C MET A 563 -75.13 48.19 48.77
N ASP A 564 -74.91 49.47 49.08
CA ASP A 564 -73.80 50.27 48.52
C ASP A 564 -72.44 49.63 48.82
N GLN A 565 -72.22 49.15 50.05
CA GLN A 565 -71.00 48.44 50.45
C GLN A 565 -70.79 47.14 49.66
N LEU A 566 -71.83 46.33 49.47
CA LEU A 566 -71.71 45.11 48.65
C LEU A 566 -71.48 45.43 47.16
N LEU A 567 -72.08 46.50 46.63
CA LEU A 567 -71.84 46.96 45.27
C LEU A 567 -70.39 47.45 45.06
N GLU A 568 -69.82 48.16 46.05
CA GLU A 568 -68.41 48.53 46.06
C GLU A 568 -67.49 47.29 46.13
N GLN A 569 -67.77 46.36 47.05
CA GLN A 569 -67.03 45.09 47.15
C GLN A 569 -67.08 44.30 45.84
N ARG A 570 -68.26 44.16 45.22
CA ARG A 570 -68.44 43.51 43.92
C ARG A 570 -67.64 44.19 42.81
N SER A 571 -67.59 45.52 42.80
CA SER A 571 -66.78 46.32 41.86
C SER A 571 -65.27 46.08 42.07
N PHE A 572 -64.81 46.05 43.33
CA PHE A 572 -63.43 45.77 43.70
C PHE A 572 -63.01 44.33 43.34
N ILE A 573 -63.84 43.33 43.68
CA ILE A 573 -63.58 41.92 43.38
C ILE A 573 -63.54 41.71 41.86
N LYS A 574 -64.47 42.29 41.10
CA LYS A 574 -64.49 42.20 39.64
C LYS A 574 -63.22 42.78 38.99
N LYS A 575 -62.79 43.98 39.42
CA LYS A 575 -61.53 44.60 38.96
C LYS A 575 -60.30 43.76 39.32
N SER A 576 -60.29 43.16 40.51
CA SER A 576 -59.20 42.30 40.97
C SER A 576 -59.12 41.00 40.18
N LEU A 577 -60.27 40.35 39.95
CA LEU A 577 -60.40 39.17 39.10
C LEU A 577 -59.92 39.45 37.67
N GLU A 578 -60.35 40.57 37.09
CA GLU A 578 -59.94 41.00 35.75
C GLU A 578 -58.43 41.22 35.64
N LYS A 579 -57.81 41.89 36.63
CA LYS A 579 -56.36 42.05 36.70
C LYS A 579 -55.62 40.71 36.80
N VAL A 580 -56.10 39.78 37.63
CA VAL A 580 -55.52 38.43 37.75
C VAL A 580 -55.64 37.67 36.42
N HIS A 581 -56.80 37.71 35.76
CA HIS A 581 -57.00 37.08 34.46
C HIS A 581 -56.07 37.66 33.38
N GLN A 582 -55.89 38.98 33.34
CA GLN A 582 -54.93 39.62 32.41
C GLN A 582 -53.48 39.15 32.68
N GLN A 583 -53.07 39.05 33.94
CA GLN A 583 -51.74 38.54 34.31
C GLN A 583 -51.58 37.05 33.93
N THR A 584 -52.58 36.23 34.23
CA THR A 584 -52.62 34.80 33.84
C THR A 584 -52.53 34.64 32.32
N ASP A 585 -53.25 35.46 31.54
CA ASP A 585 -53.25 35.35 30.07
C ASP A 585 -51.92 35.81 29.45
N VAL A 586 -51.19 36.74 30.07
CA VAL A 586 -49.82 37.09 29.67
C VAL A 586 -48.85 35.94 29.96
N GLN A 587 -48.94 35.31 31.13
CA GLN A 587 -48.10 34.16 31.51
C GLN A 587 -48.42 32.90 30.69
N VAL A 588 -49.69 32.63 30.42
CA VAL A 588 -50.12 31.57 29.48
C VAL A 588 -49.52 31.82 28.10
N ARG A 589 -49.53 33.05 27.58
CA ARG A 589 -48.90 33.39 26.29
C ARG A 589 -47.38 33.18 26.27
N SER A 590 -46.66 33.42 27.38
CA SER A 590 -45.22 33.13 27.42
C SER A 590 -44.96 31.61 27.48
N ILE A 591 -45.76 30.83 28.21
CA ILE A 591 -45.66 29.36 28.21
C ILE A 591 -45.98 28.77 26.84
N PHE A 592 -46.98 29.29 26.12
CA PHE A 592 -47.26 28.90 24.73
C PHE A 592 -46.05 29.17 23.82
N LYS A 593 -45.36 30.30 23.96
CA LYS A 593 -44.12 30.57 23.20
C LYS A 593 -43.00 29.57 23.49
N ILE A 594 -42.93 29.02 24.71
CA ILE A 594 -41.96 27.97 25.06
C ILE A 594 -42.38 26.64 24.40
N ILE A 595 -43.62 26.19 24.60
CA ILE A 595 -44.12 24.89 24.09
C ILE A 595 -44.01 24.79 22.56
N TYR A 596 -44.23 25.90 21.85
CA TYR A 596 -44.18 25.98 20.38
C TYR A 596 -42.87 26.59 19.85
N ASN A 597 -41.79 26.65 20.65
CA ASN A 597 -40.48 27.06 20.12
C ASN A 597 -39.85 25.91 19.32
N GLU A 598 -39.46 26.20 18.08
CA GLU A 598 -38.78 25.24 17.21
C GLU A 598 -37.42 24.78 17.78
N ASP A 599 -36.76 25.59 18.62
CA ASP A 599 -35.52 25.21 19.31
C ASP A 599 -35.72 24.01 20.25
N LEU A 600 -36.93 23.74 20.75
CA LEU A 600 -37.23 22.60 21.61
C LEU A 600 -37.59 21.33 20.84
N ASN A 601 -37.61 21.35 19.51
CA ASN A 601 -37.68 20.12 18.71
C ASN A 601 -36.47 19.21 19.02
N PRO A 602 -36.65 17.87 19.01
CA PRO A 602 -35.54 16.96 19.18
C PRO A 602 -34.50 17.17 18.07
N LEU A 603 -33.23 17.26 18.46
CA LEU A 603 -32.11 17.22 17.52
C LEU A 603 -32.15 15.87 16.77
N PRO A 604 -31.82 15.86 15.46
CA PRO A 604 -31.71 14.61 14.71
C PRO A 604 -30.64 13.71 15.32
N PRO A 605 -30.75 12.38 15.15
CA PRO A 605 -29.67 11.47 15.54
C PRO A 605 -28.38 11.87 14.83
N VAL A 606 -27.26 11.82 15.56
CA VAL A 606 -25.92 11.97 14.97
C VAL A 606 -25.75 10.86 13.94
N PRO A 607 -25.38 11.15 12.67
CA PRO A 607 -25.17 10.12 11.66
C PRO A 607 -24.17 9.07 12.15
N GLU A 608 -24.55 7.80 12.03
CA GLU A 608 -23.61 6.70 12.29
C GLU A 608 -22.53 6.73 11.21
N LEU A 609 -21.27 6.73 11.64
CA LEU A 609 -20.13 6.61 10.74
C LEU A 609 -20.00 5.14 10.35
N GLU A 610 -20.48 4.80 9.15
CA GLU A 610 -20.21 3.51 8.52
C GLU A 610 -18.69 3.27 8.47
N ALA A 611 -18.26 2.07 8.88
CA ALA A 611 -16.89 1.76 9.30
C ALA A 611 -16.08 0.94 8.28
#